data_AF-A0A851INP3-F1
#
_entry.id   AF-A0A851INP3-F1
#
_cell.length_a   1.000
_cell.length_b   1.000
_cell.length_c   1.000
_cell.angle_alpha   90.00
_cell.angle_beta   90.00
_cell.angle_gamma   90.00
#
_symmetry.space_group_name_H-M   'P 1'
#
loop_
_entity.id
_entity.type
_entity.pdbx_description
1 polymer ?
#
loop_
_entity_poly.entity_id
_entity_poly.type
_entity_poly.pdbx_seq_one_letter_code
_entity_poly.pdbx_strand_id
1 'polypeptide(L)'
;MDLWNLFKRKKKIKTGICFSNEKSVEELLKNFLETYADKINTVTLENGEKLTEKTKKFYLELKNGRKIEVLINPERNFLLKKQIAIEIFLEKLNPESFKNINEEELVKYNSLLINFEALDKEEEKNEEKFMMETAKFLREFHKFTIQKKLNHYHFGDRRMIQNDEKWEISDFIPPLSEKMFLEYDLEMTDNDLERMKKNIERMKKDKLPYNEKMEVNISEKNVKIRKKWDIIRRIAAITMTRLAAETYLEKKENGQKELETIIDIFEKRYQFKQVLTEREKNYLENPSDDKELNVEFYFMLEAAKMLLWVLSVIDIEFDDFNIFCDISILTDGLKYDNLKSFARKCEIRSQNKILDMLDYIYRLNWANVEIKLEGYAGIVNESILYFSRLALEWVVQDGKSIEEIIIHT
;
A
#
# COMPACT_ATOMS: atom_id res chain seq x y z
N MET A 1 -11.17 -39.16 -28.61
CA MET A 1 -11.47 -38.68 -27.24
C MET A 1 -11.04 -37.23 -27.16
N ASP A 2 -11.88 -36.21 -27.06
CA ASP A 2 -13.32 -36.15 -26.91
C ASP A 2 -13.86 -34.91 -27.65
N LEU A 3 -14.99 -35.10 -28.33
CA LEU A 3 -15.82 -34.06 -28.97
C LEU A 3 -16.42 -33.04 -27.97
N TRP A 4 -15.96 -33.04 -26.71
CA TRP A 4 -16.40 -32.15 -25.62
C TRP A 4 -15.63 -30.82 -25.53
N ASN A 5 -14.53 -30.62 -26.26
CA ASN A 5 -13.79 -29.35 -26.27
C ASN A 5 -14.38 -28.27 -27.22
N LEU A 6 -15.46 -28.58 -27.95
CA LEU A 6 -16.08 -27.66 -28.92
C LEU A 6 -17.10 -26.67 -28.31
N PHE A 7 -17.46 -26.81 -27.03
CA PHE A 7 -18.42 -25.92 -26.34
C PHE A 7 -17.92 -25.29 -25.03
N LYS A 8 -16.60 -25.21 -24.80
CA LYS A 8 -16.09 -24.23 -23.83
C LYS A 8 -16.21 -22.86 -24.47
N ARG A 9 -17.32 -22.18 -24.20
CA ARG A 9 -17.49 -20.75 -24.49
C ARG A 9 -16.22 -20.03 -24.05
N LYS A 10 -15.53 -19.36 -24.97
CA LYS A 10 -14.37 -18.52 -24.62
C LYS A 10 -14.88 -17.51 -23.61
N LYS A 11 -14.38 -17.61 -22.38
CA LYS A 11 -14.70 -16.63 -21.34
C LYS A 11 -14.18 -15.26 -21.75
N LYS A 12 -14.78 -14.21 -21.21
CA LYS A 12 -14.34 -12.84 -21.51
C LYS A 12 -12.89 -12.65 -21.09
N ILE A 13 -12.10 -12.02 -21.96
CA ILE A 13 -10.69 -11.72 -21.70
C ILE A 13 -10.53 -10.21 -21.54
N LYS A 14 -9.73 -9.80 -20.56
CA LYS A 14 -9.16 -8.45 -20.49
C LYS A 14 -7.66 -8.54 -20.67
N THR A 15 -7.08 -7.53 -21.29
CA THR A 15 -5.67 -7.56 -21.67
C THR A 15 -4.94 -6.43 -20.96
N GLY A 16 -3.87 -6.79 -20.26
CA GLY A 16 -2.86 -5.86 -19.77
C GLY A 16 -1.57 -6.00 -20.53
N ILE A 17 -0.76 -4.96 -20.61
CA ILE A 17 0.62 -5.08 -21.09
C ILE A 17 1.57 -4.40 -20.12
N CYS A 18 2.73 -5.01 -19.94
CA CYS A 18 3.85 -4.44 -19.23
C CYS A 18 5.01 -4.22 -20.20
N PHE A 19 5.64 -3.05 -20.17
CA PHE A 19 6.84 -2.73 -20.96
C PHE A 19 8.03 -2.45 -20.04
N SER A 20 9.23 -2.83 -20.50
CA SER A 20 10.50 -2.46 -19.88
C SER A 20 11.64 -2.33 -20.89
N ASN A 21 12.38 -1.22 -20.90
CA ASN A 21 13.62 -1.09 -21.70
C ASN A 21 14.92 -1.36 -20.91
N GLU A 22 14.84 -1.50 -19.58
CA GLU A 22 16.01 -1.75 -18.74
C GLU A 22 16.20 -3.24 -18.44
N LYS A 23 15.11 -3.97 -18.17
CA LYS A 23 15.18 -5.39 -17.79
C LYS A 23 15.20 -6.29 -19.00
N SER A 24 15.99 -7.35 -18.92
CA SER A 24 15.92 -8.45 -19.88
C SER A 24 14.58 -9.17 -19.78
N VAL A 25 14.22 -9.95 -20.81
CA VAL A 25 13.04 -10.83 -20.76
C VAL A 25 13.12 -11.81 -19.59
N GLU A 26 14.31 -12.36 -19.29
CA GLU A 26 14.48 -13.29 -18.17
C GLU A 26 14.18 -12.62 -16.83
N GLU A 27 14.68 -11.41 -16.63
CA GLU A 27 14.45 -10.64 -15.40
C GLU A 27 12.98 -10.27 -15.23
N LEU A 28 12.31 -9.88 -16.31
CA LEU A 28 10.87 -9.61 -16.30
C LEU A 28 10.07 -10.84 -15.93
N LEU A 29 10.37 -11.99 -16.55
CA LEU A 29 9.69 -13.25 -16.27
C LEU A 29 9.95 -13.73 -14.84
N LYS A 30 11.18 -13.64 -14.36
CA LYS A 30 11.53 -13.98 -12.98
C LYS A 30 10.75 -13.12 -11.99
N ASN A 31 10.74 -11.80 -12.17
CA ASN A 31 10.00 -10.90 -11.29
C ASN A 31 8.49 -11.17 -11.36
N PHE A 32 7.98 -11.46 -12.56
CA PHE A 32 6.56 -11.76 -12.76
C PHE A 32 6.14 -13.02 -12.00
N LEU A 33 6.91 -14.11 -12.12
CA LEU A 33 6.63 -15.35 -11.42
C LEU A 33 6.78 -15.23 -9.90
N GLU A 34 7.81 -14.50 -9.44
CA GLU A 34 8.05 -14.29 -8.01
C GLU A 34 6.93 -13.47 -7.37
N THR A 35 6.44 -12.42 -8.05
CA THR A 35 5.31 -11.60 -7.58
C THR A 35 4.11 -12.47 -7.20
N TYR A 36 3.86 -13.54 -7.96
CA TYR A 36 2.68 -14.38 -7.83
C TYR A 36 2.99 -15.80 -7.37
N ALA A 37 4.17 -16.06 -6.82
CA ALA A 37 4.61 -17.42 -6.46
C ALA A 37 3.65 -18.10 -5.46
N ASP A 38 3.06 -17.31 -4.56
CA ASP A 38 2.06 -17.73 -3.58
C ASP A 38 0.66 -17.95 -4.21
N LYS A 39 0.36 -17.33 -5.35
CA LYS A 39 -0.94 -17.38 -6.04
C LYS A 39 -0.99 -18.37 -7.19
N ILE A 40 0.14 -18.69 -7.79
CA ILE A 40 0.22 -19.65 -8.90
C ILE A 40 -0.04 -21.06 -8.37
N ASN A 41 -0.92 -21.78 -9.07
CA ASN A 41 -1.14 -23.22 -8.89
C ASN A 41 -0.31 -24.01 -9.90
N THR A 42 -0.43 -23.68 -11.19
CA THR A 42 0.34 -24.35 -12.25
C THR A 42 0.85 -23.36 -13.30
N VAL A 43 2.00 -23.71 -13.89
CA VAL A 43 2.59 -23.03 -15.06
C VAL A 43 2.66 -24.06 -16.17
N THR A 44 2.15 -23.74 -17.36
CA THR A 44 2.17 -24.63 -18.52
C THR A 44 2.72 -23.92 -19.74
N LEU A 45 3.54 -24.66 -20.50
CA LEU A 45 4.15 -24.22 -21.75
C LEU A 45 3.54 -24.99 -22.91
N GLU A 46 3.46 -24.38 -24.09
CA GLU A 46 2.92 -25.04 -25.28
C GLU A 46 3.71 -26.30 -25.69
N ASN A 47 4.99 -26.36 -25.32
CA ASN A 47 5.92 -27.44 -25.63
C ASN A 47 6.36 -28.28 -24.41
N GLY A 48 5.88 -27.99 -23.20
CA GLY A 48 6.23 -28.74 -21.99
C GLY A 48 7.67 -28.56 -21.47
N GLU A 49 8.45 -27.61 -22.02
CA GLU A 49 9.82 -27.33 -21.62
C GLU A 49 9.90 -26.45 -20.35
N LYS A 50 11.07 -25.93 -19.99
CA LYS A 50 11.21 -24.87 -18.96
C LYS A 50 11.09 -23.49 -19.60
N LEU A 51 10.72 -22.48 -18.80
CA LEU A 51 10.74 -21.09 -19.25
C LEU A 51 12.18 -20.68 -19.59
N THR A 52 12.38 -20.25 -20.84
CA THR A 52 13.64 -19.71 -21.37
C THR A 52 13.38 -18.39 -22.11
N GLU A 53 14.43 -17.64 -22.46
CA GLU A 53 14.35 -16.43 -23.32
C GLU A 53 13.63 -16.66 -24.65
N LYS A 54 13.65 -17.89 -25.15
CA LYS A 54 13.00 -18.26 -26.43
C LYS A 54 11.50 -18.49 -26.29
N THR A 55 10.98 -18.51 -25.07
CA THR A 55 9.55 -18.66 -24.81
C THR A 55 8.84 -17.46 -25.38
N LYS A 56 7.89 -17.68 -26.28
CA LYS A 56 7.01 -16.60 -26.79
C LYS A 56 5.70 -16.51 -26.02
N LYS A 57 5.31 -17.60 -25.36
CA LYS A 57 3.99 -17.76 -24.77
C LYS A 57 3.98 -18.84 -23.69
N PHE A 58 3.26 -18.58 -22.60
CA PHE A 58 2.96 -19.56 -21.56
C PHE A 58 1.62 -19.26 -20.88
N TYR A 59 1.14 -20.21 -20.08
CA TYR A 59 -0.12 -20.07 -19.35
C TYR A 59 0.08 -20.33 -17.86
N LEU A 60 -0.68 -19.61 -17.04
CA LEU A 60 -0.78 -19.80 -15.60
C LEU A 60 -2.20 -20.17 -15.22
N GLU A 61 -2.34 -21.04 -14.24
CA GLU A 61 -3.56 -21.21 -13.47
C GLU A 61 -3.28 -20.76 -12.04
N LEU A 62 -4.06 -19.80 -11.55
CA LEU A 62 -3.98 -19.34 -10.16
C LEU A 62 -4.74 -20.31 -9.23
N LYS A 63 -4.43 -20.29 -7.93
CA LYS A 63 -5.10 -21.11 -6.90
C LYS A 63 -6.61 -20.89 -6.81
N ASN A 64 -7.09 -19.72 -7.22
CA ASN A 64 -8.53 -19.42 -7.31
C ASN A 64 -9.19 -19.98 -8.57
N GLY A 65 -8.45 -20.65 -9.47
CA GLY A 65 -8.94 -21.21 -10.74
C GLY A 65 -8.93 -20.24 -11.92
N ARG A 66 -8.46 -18.99 -11.73
CA ARG A 66 -8.30 -18.02 -12.82
C ARG A 66 -7.18 -18.45 -13.76
N LYS A 67 -7.41 -18.30 -15.06
CA LYS A 67 -6.43 -18.60 -16.11
C LYS A 67 -5.85 -17.32 -16.68
N ILE A 68 -4.54 -17.34 -16.88
CA ILE A 68 -3.78 -16.21 -17.42
C ILE A 68 -2.95 -16.73 -18.57
N GLU A 69 -3.00 -16.05 -19.69
CA GLU A 69 -2.09 -16.26 -20.82
C GLU A 69 -1.10 -15.10 -20.87
N VAL A 70 0.19 -15.41 -21.01
CA VAL A 70 1.26 -14.41 -21.10
C VAL A 70 1.97 -14.57 -22.43
N LEU A 71 2.03 -13.49 -23.21
CA LEU A 71 2.83 -13.39 -24.43
C LEU A 71 4.06 -12.52 -24.16
N ILE A 72 5.22 -12.98 -24.63
CA ILE A 72 6.50 -12.32 -24.45
C ILE A 72 6.89 -11.65 -25.76
N ASN A 73 7.24 -10.36 -25.70
CA ASN A 73 7.62 -9.54 -26.84
C ASN A 73 6.70 -9.72 -28.07
N PRO A 74 5.36 -9.59 -27.91
CA PRO A 74 4.46 -9.65 -29.06
C PRO A 74 4.75 -8.55 -30.08
N GLU A 75 4.52 -8.85 -31.36
CA GLU A 75 4.77 -7.92 -32.45
C GLU A 75 3.92 -6.65 -32.35
N ARG A 76 4.47 -5.50 -32.74
CA ARG A 76 3.77 -4.19 -32.72
C ARG A 76 2.42 -4.23 -33.42
N ASN A 77 2.36 -4.81 -34.62
CA ASN A 77 1.14 -4.90 -35.41
C ASN A 77 0.06 -5.75 -34.74
N PHE A 78 0.46 -6.70 -33.88
CA PHE A 78 -0.47 -7.45 -33.05
C PHE A 78 -0.97 -6.60 -31.88
N LEU A 79 -0.08 -5.85 -31.21
CA LEU A 79 -0.44 -4.95 -30.12
C LEU A 79 -1.41 -3.84 -30.56
N LEU A 80 -1.16 -3.20 -31.71
CA LEU A 80 -2.02 -2.13 -32.25
C LEU A 80 -3.44 -2.60 -32.58
N LYS A 81 -3.62 -3.89 -32.87
CA LYS A 81 -4.94 -4.49 -33.17
C LYS A 81 -5.66 -4.96 -31.90
N LYS A 82 -4.96 -5.02 -30.76
CA LYS A 82 -5.53 -5.47 -29.48
C LYS A 82 -6.14 -4.29 -28.75
N GLN A 83 -7.33 -4.51 -28.20
CA GLN A 83 -7.91 -3.60 -27.22
C GLN A 83 -7.23 -3.87 -25.88
N ILE A 84 -6.12 -3.16 -25.63
CA ILE A 84 -5.40 -3.22 -24.37
C ILE A 84 -6.18 -2.40 -23.35
N ALA A 85 -6.58 -3.04 -22.25
CA ALA A 85 -7.38 -2.41 -21.22
C ALA A 85 -6.52 -1.66 -20.20
N ILE A 86 -5.30 -2.14 -19.95
CA ILE A 86 -4.36 -1.58 -18.97
C ILE A 86 -2.94 -1.64 -19.53
N GLU A 87 -2.28 -0.50 -19.59
CA GLU A 87 -0.89 -0.37 -20.03
C GLU A 87 -0.03 0.02 -18.82
N ILE A 88 1.01 -0.78 -18.55
CA ILE A 88 1.98 -0.53 -17.48
C ILE A 88 3.35 -0.35 -18.13
N PHE A 89 3.97 0.80 -17.86
CA PHE A 89 5.34 1.10 -18.25
C PHE A 89 6.18 1.08 -16.97
N LEU A 90 7.15 0.15 -16.89
CA LEU A 90 8.01 0.01 -15.71
C LEU A 90 9.06 1.15 -15.62
N GLU A 91 9.24 1.91 -16.69
CA GLU A 91 10.06 3.13 -16.77
C GLU A 91 9.27 4.30 -17.38
N LYS A 92 9.87 5.51 -17.41
CA LYS A 92 9.25 6.75 -17.89
C LYS A 92 8.96 6.71 -19.41
N LEU A 93 7.90 6.02 -19.78
CA LEU A 93 7.17 6.23 -21.02
C LEU A 93 5.83 6.86 -20.64
N ASN A 94 5.51 8.01 -21.23
CA ASN A 94 4.15 8.51 -21.11
C ASN A 94 3.21 7.77 -22.11
N PRO A 95 1.91 7.64 -21.81
CA PRO A 95 0.95 6.94 -22.69
C PRO A 95 0.86 7.52 -24.10
N GLU A 96 1.10 8.83 -24.28
CA GLU A 96 1.14 9.48 -25.59
C GLU A 96 2.33 9.02 -26.45
N SER A 97 3.47 8.69 -25.85
CA SER A 97 4.66 8.19 -26.54
C SER A 97 4.46 6.78 -27.08
N PHE A 98 3.68 5.92 -26.40
CA PHE A 98 3.43 4.55 -26.87
C PHE A 98 2.62 4.50 -28.16
N LYS A 99 1.59 5.34 -28.30
CA LYS A 99 0.79 5.40 -29.54
C LYS A 99 1.61 5.86 -30.76
N ASN A 100 2.67 6.62 -30.51
CA ASN A 100 3.56 7.19 -31.53
C ASN A 100 4.89 6.45 -31.67
N ILE A 101 5.14 5.41 -30.86
CA ILE A 101 6.40 4.65 -30.88
C ILE A 101 6.51 3.91 -32.21
N ASN A 102 7.64 4.09 -32.90
CA ASN A 102 7.92 3.36 -34.14
C ASN A 102 8.43 1.94 -33.85
N GLU A 103 8.52 1.07 -34.87
CA GLU A 103 8.98 -0.32 -34.68
C GLU A 103 10.41 -0.38 -34.14
N GLU A 104 11.30 0.50 -34.59
CA GLU A 104 12.70 0.56 -34.16
C GLU A 104 12.84 0.96 -32.68
N GLU A 105 11.94 1.79 -32.18
CA GLU A 105 11.87 2.18 -30.77
C GLU A 105 11.21 1.10 -29.91
N LEU A 106 10.19 0.42 -30.42
CA LEU A 106 9.52 -0.65 -29.66
C LEU A 106 10.45 -1.84 -29.39
N VAL A 107 11.34 -2.17 -30.32
CA VAL A 107 12.34 -3.25 -30.14
C VAL A 107 13.29 -2.97 -28.96
N LYS A 108 13.41 -1.72 -28.51
CA LYS A 108 14.18 -1.36 -27.30
C LYS A 108 13.49 -1.79 -26.02
N TYR A 109 12.20 -2.17 -26.08
CA TYR A 109 11.40 -2.58 -24.93
C TYR A 109 11.12 -4.08 -24.99
N ASN A 110 11.41 -4.74 -23.88
CA ASN A 110 10.83 -6.04 -23.57
C ASN A 110 9.41 -5.84 -23.03
N SER A 111 8.51 -6.77 -23.34
CA SER A 111 7.11 -6.68 -22.95
C SER A 111 6.49 -8.01 -22.60
N LEU A 112 5.59 -7.96 -21.64
CA LEU A 112 4.71 -9.07 -21.25
C LEU A 112 3.26 -8.62 -21.48
N LEU A 113 2.61 -9.16 -22.50
CA LEU A 113 1.17 -9.00 -22.70
C LEU A 113 0.45 -10.09 -21.94
N ILE A 114 -0.42 -9.69 -21.02
CA ILE A 114 -1.07 -10.58 -20.07
C ILE A 114 -2.57 -10.56 -20.34
N ASN A 115 -3.10 -11.70 -20.76
CA ASN A 115 -4.51 -11.93 -21.02
C ASN A 115 -5.15 -12.59 -19.80
N PHE A 116 -6.06 -11.84 -19.16
CA PHE A 116 -6.84 -12.20 -18.00
C PHE A 116 -8.15 -12.84 -18.41
N GLU A 117 -8.37 -14.12 -18.05
CA GLU A 117 -9.66 -14.77 -18.23
C GLU A 117 -10.59 -14.45 -17.03
N ALA A 118 -11.85 -14.09 -17.32
CA ALA A 118 -12.86 -13.93 -16.29
C ALA A 118 -13.03 -15.22 -15.47
N LEU A 119 -13.19 -15.10 -14.16
CA LEU A 119 -13.30 -16.24 -13.26
C LEU A 119 -14.61 -17.00 -13.52
N ASP A 120 -15.71 -16.27 -13.63
CA ASP A 120 -17.07 -16.80 -13.78
C ASP A 120 -17.99 -15.86 -14.59
N LYS A 121 -19.25 -16.27 -14.76
CA LYS A 121 -20.27 -15.49 -15.51
C LYS A 121 -20.69 -14.20 -14.83
N GLU A 122 -20.53 -14.07 -13.51
CA GLU A 122 -20.86 -12.83 -12.80
C GLU A 122 -19.80 -11.76 -13.07
N GLU A 123 -18.52 -12.15 -13.01
CA GLU A 123 -17.41 -11.29 -13.38
C GLU A 123 -17.46 -10.91 -14.87
N GLU A 124 -17.90 -11.81 -15.76
CA GLU A 124 -18.12 -11.45 -17.18
C GLU A 124 -19.15 -10.33 -17.37
N LYS A 125 -20.19 -10.30 -16.54
CA LYS A 125 -21.29 -9.32 -16.60
C LYS A 125 -20.94 -8.00 -15.92
N ASN A 126 -20.09 -8.03 -14.89
CA ASN A 126 -19.66 -6.85 -14.15
C ASN A 126 -18.31 -6.36 -14.68
N GLU A 127 -18.34 -5.53 -15.73
CA GLU A 127 -17.13 -5.06 -16.38
C GLU A 127 -16.21 -4.24 -15.47
N GLU A 128 -16.78 -3.45 -14.57
CA GLU A 128 -16.05 -2.61 -13.62
C GLU A 128 -15.29 -3.48 -12.62
N LYS A 129 -15.96 -4.47 -12.02
CA LYS A 129 -15.31 -5.44 -11.12
C LYS A 129 -14.20 -6.19 -11.83
N PHE A 130 -14.44 -6.65 -13.06
CA PHE A 130 -13.42 -7.36 -13.82
C PHE A 130 -12.23 -6.46 -14.20
N MET A 131 -12.48 -5.19 -14.52
CA MET A 131 -11.43 -4.19 -14.71
C MET A 131 -10.62 -3.99 -13.43
N MET A 132 -11.27 -3.83 -12.29
CA MET A 132 -10.63 -3.62 -11.00
C MET A 132 -9.75 -4.81 -10.60
N GLU A 133 -10.21 -6.04 -10.81
CA GLU A 133 -9.44 -7.26 -10.56
C GLU A 133 -8.24 -7.39 -11.51
N THR A 134 -8.43 -7.05 -12.79
CA THR A 134 -7.32 -7.02 -13.77
C THR A 134 -6.28 -5.97 -13.37
N ALA A 135 -6.73 -4.79 -12.96
CA ALA A 135 -5.86 -3.69 -12.53
C ALA A 135 -5.12 -4.05 -11.25
N LYS A 136 -5.80 -4.62 -10.25
CA LYS A 136 -5.22 -5.08 -9.00
C LYS A 136 -4.11 -6.08 -9.25
N PHE A 137 -4.36 -7.10 -10.09
CA PHE A 137 -3.33 -8.05 -10.46
C PHE A 137 -2.13 -7.33 -11.06
N LEU A 138 -2.29 -6.62 -12.18
CA LEU A 138 -1.16 -6.00 -12.87
C LEU A 138 -0.40 -5.00 -11.98
N ARG A 139 -1.11 -4.30 -11.09
CA ARG A 139 -0.52 -3.41 -10.07
C ARG A 139 0.36 -4.14 -9.08
N GLU A 140 0.04 -5.36 -8.67
CA GLU A 140 0.91 -6.14 -7.78
C GLU A 140 2.25 -6.45 -8.44
N PHE A 141 2.25 -6.87 -9.72
CA PHE A 141 3.50 -7.07 -10.48
C PHE A 141 4.29 -5.78 -10.66
N HIS A 142 3.60 -4.69 -10.96
CA HIS A 142 4.23 -3.39 -11.05
C HIS A 142 4.88 -3.01 -9.71
N LYS A 143 4.14 -3.10 -8.60
CA LYS A 143 4.60 -2.81 -7.24
C LYS A 143 5.78 -3.68 -6.84
N PHE A 144 5.74 -4.97 -7.08
CA PHE A 144 6.86 -5.88 -6.78
C PHE A 144 8.11 -5.54 -7.58
N THR A 145 7.94 -5.21 -8.86
CA THR A 145 9.05 -4.83 -9.74
C THR A 145 9.69 -3.51 -9.31
N ILE A 146 8.86 -2.54 -8.92
CA ILE A 146 9.30 -1.29 -8.29
C ILE A 146 9.99 -1.56 -6.96
N GLN A 147 9.42 -2.42 -6.09
CA GLN A 147 9.98 -2.73 -4.78
C GLN A 147 11.37 -3.35 -4.88
N LYS A 148 11.60 -4.25 -5.84
CA LYS A 148 12.95 -4.73 -6.17
C LYS A 148 13.86 -3.64 -6.75
N LYS A 149 13.29 -2.64 -7.44
CA LYS A 149 14.02 -1.48 -7.96
C LYS A 149 14.33 -0.46 -6.86
N LEU A 150 13.78 -0.55 -5.64
CA LEU A 150 14.01 0.41 -4.55
C LEU A 150 15.43 0.41 -3.96
N ASN A 151 16.39 -0.31 -4.55
CA ASN A 151 17.80 0.10 -4.49
C ASN A 151 18.09 1.39 -5.31
N HIS A 152 17.12 1.88 -6.11
CA HIS A 152 17.30 2.89 -7.16
C HIS A 152 15.98 3.57 -7.56
N TYR A 153 15.25 4.24 -6.66
CA TYR A 153 14.20 5.16 -7.13
C TYR A 153 14.82 6.40 -7.80
N HIS A 154 14.25 6.83 -8.94
CA HIS A 154 14.70 7.98 -9.75
C HIS A 154 13.55 8.98 -9.93
N PHE A 155 13.67 10.14 -9.28
CA PHE A 155 12.91 11.33 -9.63
C PHE A 155 13.88 12.36 -10.27
N GLY A 156 13.52 12.92 -11.43
CA GLY A 156 14.29 13.98 -12.11
C GLY A 156 15.80 13.75 -12.35
N ASP A 157 16.22 12.58 -12.86
CA ASP A 157 17.63 12.26 -13.19
C ASP A 157 18.61 12.18 -12.01
N ARG A 158 18.11 12.11 -10.76
CA ARG A 158 18.95 11.90 -9.55
C ARG A 158 18.82 10.47 -9.01
N ARG A 159 19.96 9.91 -8.56
CA ARG A 159 20.09 8.55 -8.01
C ARG A 159 20.04 8.60 -6.48
N MET A 160 19.17 7.81 -5.85
CA MET A 160 19.40 7.41 -4.45
C MET A 160 20.68 6.58 -4.39
N ILE A 161 21.67 7.02 -3.61
CA ILE A 161 22.90 6.25 -3.38
C ILE A 161 22.75 5.51 -2.05
N GLN A 162 22.67 4.19 -2.13
CA GLN A 162 22.64 3.28 -0.99
C GLN A 162 23.98 3.32 -0.22
N ASN A 163 23.93 3.42 1.10
CA ASN A 163 25.08 3.19 1.98
C ASN A 163 24.84 1.89 2.76
N ASP A 164 25.53 0.82 2.36
CA ASP A 164 25.36 -0.53 2.90
C ASP A 164 25.75 -0.66 4.39
N GLU A 165 26.43 0.33 4.98
CA GLU A 165 26.91 0.28 6.37
C GLU A 165 25.91 0.85 7.39
N LYS A 166 24.76 1.40 6.96
CA LYS A 166 23.87 2.21 7.82
C LYS A 166 22.42 1.73 7.93
N TRP A 167 22.06 0.59 7.36
CA TRP A 167 20.67 0.14 7.36
C TRP A 167 20.24 -0.40 8.73
N GLU A 168 19.23 0.22 9.32
CA GLU A 168 18.40 -0.36 10.38
C GLU A 168 17.03 -0.72 9.79
N ILE A 169 16.38 -1.77 10.32
CA ILE A 169 15.08 -2.34 9.89
C ILE A 169 13.93 -1.30 9.82
N SER A 170 14.15 -0.06 10.27
CA SER A 170 13.21 1.06 10.27
C SER A 170 12.98 1.77 8.92
N ASP A 171 13.74 1.44 7.87
CA ASP A 171 13.60 2.04 6.53
C ASP A 171 12.46 1.38 5.72
N PHE A 172 11.24 1.44 6.27
CA PHE A 172 10.02 1.07 5.56
C PHE A 172 9.84 1.97 4.35
N ILE A 173 9.90 1.41 3.14
CA ILE A 173 9.62 2.16 1.91
C ILE A 173 8.12 2.10 1.61
N PRO A 174 7.41 3.24 1.69
CA PRO A 174 5.97 3.24 1.49
C PRO A 174 5.63 2.94 0.01
N PRO A 175 4.50 2.26 -0.26
CA PRO A 175 4.13 1.86 -1.62
C PRO A 175 3.97 3.07 -2.55
N LEU A 176 4.36 2.95 -3.83
CA LEU A 176 4.12 4.02 -4.81
C LEU A 176 2.63 4.35 -4.91
N SER A 177 2.32 5.64 -4.91
CA SER A 177 0.97 6.15 -4.99
C SER A 177 0.25 5.76 -6.28
N GLU A 178 -1.00 5.27 -6.19
CA GLU A 178 -1.86 5.09 -7.37
C GLU A 178 -2.10 6.40 -8.16
N LYS A 179 -1.95 7.57 -7.51
CA LYS A 179 -2.05 8.89 -8.14
C LYS A 179 -0.93 9.19 -9.13
N MET A 180 0.18 8.45 -9.08
CA MET A 180 1.24 8.59 -10.07
C MET A 180 0.86 7.96 -11.43
N PHE A 181 -0.23 7.17 -11.48
CA PHE A 181 -0.53 6.28 -12.61
C PHE A 181 -1.96 6.44 -13.14
N LEU A 182 -2.81 7.22 -12.49
CA LEU A 182 -4.14 7.59 -12.95
C LEU A 182 -4.20 9.12 -12.97
N GLU A 183 -4.83 9.72 -13.99
CA GLU A 183 -5.32 11.10 -13.89
C GLU A 183 -6.36 11.10 -12.75
N TYR A 184 -5.85 11.31 -11.55
CA TYR A 184 -6.64 11.38 -10.35
C TYR A 184 -7.20 12.79 -10.33
N ASP A 185 -8.37 12.97 -10.95
CA ASP A 185 -9.03 14.27 -11.05
C ASP A 185 -9.61 14.62 -9.67
N LEU A 186 -8.72 15.06 -8.77
CA LEU A 186 -9.06 15.43 -7.40
C LEU A 186 -9.57 16.86 -7.39
N GLU A 187 -10.87 17.01 -7.29
CA GLU A 187 -11.46 18.33 -7.15
C GLU A 187 -11.14 18.94 -5.77
N MET A 188 -10.18 19.86 -5.75
CA MET A 188 -9.79 20.60 -4.55
C MET A 188 -10.78 21.72 -4.23
N THR A 189 -11.10 21.89 -2.95
CA THR A 189 -11.86 23.03 -2.44
C THR A 189 -10.97 24.24 -2.17
N ASP A 190 -11.57 25.42 -1.95
CA ASP A 190 -10.83 26.61 -1.51
C ASP A 190 -10.09 26.36 -0.18
N ASN A 191 -10.70 25.62 0.76
CA ASN A 191 -10.06 25.22 2.01
C ASN A 191 -8.84 24.31 1.78
N ASP A 192 -8.90 23.41 0.80
CA ASP A 192 -7.75 22.57 0.43
C ASP A 192 -6.59 23.43 -0.10
N LEU A 193 -6.89 24.43 -0.93
CA LEU A 193 -5.90 25.36 -1.46
C LEU A 193 -5.29 26.25 -0.35
N GLU A 194 -6.09 26.74 0.58
CA GLU A 194 -5.61 27.51 1.74
C GLU A 194 -4.72 26.67 2.65
N ARG A 195 -5.12 25.42 2.93
CA ARG A 195 -4.34 24.46 3.72
C ARG A 195 -3.00 24.17 3.07
N MET A 196 -2.99 23.88 1.77
CA MET A 196 -1.77 23.67 1.01
C MET A 196 -0.82 24.87 1.14
N LYS A 197 -1.31 26.09 0.91
CA LYS A 197 -0.50 27.32 1.06
C LYS A 197 0.07 27.43 2.46
N LYS A 198 -0.76 27.25 3.49
CA LYS A 198 -0.35 27.32 4.90
C LYS A 198 0.75 26.33 5.24
N ASN A 199 0.62 25.07 4.81
CA ASN A 199 1.60 24.04 5.11
C ASN A 199 2.89 24.21 4.29
N ILE A 200 2.81 24.68 3.04
CA ILE A 200 4.01 25.05 2.26
C ILE A 200 4.78 26.18 2.95
N GLU A 201 4.10 27.22 3.46
CA GLU A 201 4.76 28.29 4.20
C GLU A 201 5.41 27.80 5.50
N ARG A 202 4.79 26.83 6.19
CA ARG A 202 5.42 26.14 7.31
C ARG A 202 6.69 25.41 6.89
N MET A 203 6.65 24.63 5.81
CA MET A 203 7.83 23.91 5.30
C MET A 203 8.96 24.87 4.90
N LYS A 204 8.64 25.98 4.24
CA LYS A 204 9.62 27.03 3.91
C LYS A 204 10.29 27.61 5.16
N LYS A 205 9.49 27.93 6.19
CA LYS A 205 9.99 28.42 7.47
C LYS A 205 10.94 27.42 8.14
N ASP A 206 10.59 26.14 8.08
CA ASP A 206 11.35 25.04 8.66
C ASP A 206 12.52 24.59 7.76
N LYS A 207 12.74 25.26 6.62
CA LYS A 207 13.78 24.97 5.61
C LYS A 207 13.72 23.54 5.06
N LEU A 208 12.51 22.97 4.98
CA LEU A 208 12.27 21.65 4.41
C LEU A 208 12.05 21.77 2.89
N PRO A 209 12.46 20.76 2.08
CA PRO A 209 12.05 20.68 0.68
C PRO A 209 10.53 20.70 0.54
N TYR A 210 10.02 21.35 -0.50
CA TYR A 210 8.58 21.37 -0.80
C TYR A 210 8.32 21.40 -2.30
N ASN A 211 7.11 21.02 -2.70
CA ASN A 211 6.60 21.12 -4.07
C ASN A 211 5.30 21.95 -4.09
N GLU A 212 5.32 23.08 -4.80
CA GLU A 212 4.17 24.00 -4.90
C GLU A 212 2.99 23.41 -5.66
N LYS A 213 3.24 22.41 -6.52
CA LYS A 213 2.22 21.77 -7.36
C LYS A 213 1.64 20.50 -6.73
N MET A 214 2.12 20.13 -5.54
CA MET A 214 1.64 18.93 -4.85
C MET A 214 0.26 19.19 -4.26
N GLU A 215 -0.76 18.60 -4.88
CA GLU A 215 -2.16 18.64 -4.43
C GLU A 215 -2.32 18.00 -3.04
N VAL A 216 -3.48 18.22 -2.40
CA VAL A 216 -3.81 17.54 -1.15
C VAL A 216 -3.99 16.03 -1.37
N ASN A 217 -3.72 15.21 -0.36
CA ASN A 217 -3.94 13.77 -0.52
C ASN A 217 -5.43 13.41 -0.59
N ILE A 218 -6.26 14.06 0.23
CA ILE A 218 -7.69 13.80 0.31
C ILE A 218 -8.38 15.16 0.26
N SER A 219 -9.22 15.37 -0.77
CA SER A 219 -10.06 16.57 -0.88
C SER A 219 -11.05 16.61 0.26
N GLU A 220 -11.27 17.79 0.81
CA GLU A 220 -12.23 18.02 1.88
C GLU A 220 -13.65 17.56 1.53
N LYS A 221 -14.03 17.57 0.25
CA LYS A 221 -15.33 17.06 -0.22
C LYS A 221 -15.53 15.56 0.05
N ASN A 222 -14.44 14.81 0.09
CA ASN A 222 -14.46 13.35 0.24
C ASN A 222 -14.29 12.91 1.71
N VAL A 223 -14.17 13.86 2.63
CA VAL A 223 -13.88 13.59 4.04
C VAL A 223 -15.13 13.15 4.77
N LYS A 224 -15.01 12.02 5.46
CA LYS A 224 -16.00 11.52 6.41
C LYS A 224 -15.29 11.10 7.69
N ILE A 225 -15.32 11.97 8.69
CA ILE A 225 -14.68 11.73 9.99
C ILE A 225 -15.39 10.57 10.71
N ARG A 226 -14.60 9.58 11.13
CA ARG A 226 -15.08 8.45 11.92
C ARG A 226 -15.65 8.85 13.26
N LYS A 227 -16.58 8.03 13.75
CA LYS A 227 -17.17 8.22 15.08
C LYS A 227 -16.11 7.99 16.16
N LYS A 228 -16.21 8.79 17.22
CA LYS A 228 -15.31 8.73 18.40
C LYS A 228 -15.16 7.31 18.95
N TRP A 229 -16.27 6.57 19.04
CA TRP A 229 -16.26 5.20 19.55
C TRP A 229 -15.41 4.24 18.72
N ASP A 230 -15.41 4.41 17.40
CA ASP A 230 -14.67 3.52 16.49
C ASP A 230 -13.17 3.83 16.54
N ILE A 231 -12.81 5.12 16.71
CA ILE A 231 -11.43 5.54 16.93
C ILE A 231 -10.90 4.95 18.24
N ILE A 232 -11.65 5.05 19.34
CA ILE A 232 -11.25 4.47 20.64
C ILE A 232 -11.08 2.95 20.55
N ARG A 233 -12.02 2.26 19.89
CA ARG A 233 -11.93 0.81 19.68
C ARG A 233 -10.71 0.43 18.84
N ARG A 234 -10.38 1.20 17.81
CA ARG A 234 -9.18 0.97 17.00
C ARG A 234 -7.90 1.15 17.81
N ILE A 235 -7.83 2.15 18.69
CA ILE A 235 -6.71 2.32 19.62
C ILE A 235 -6.55 1.06 20.49
N ALA A 236 -7.65 0.56 21.07
CA ALA A 236 -7.62 -0.66 21.86
C ALA A 236 -7.19 -1.89 21.03
N ALA A 237 -7.69 -2.03 19.80
CA ALA A 237 -7.30 -3.10 18.88
C ALA A 237 -5.79 -3.07 18.59
N ILE A 238 -5.25 -1.92 18.17
CA ILE A 238 -3.81 -1.74 17.91
C ILE A 238 -2.99 -2.07 19.16
N THR A 239 -3.43 -1.62 20.34
CA THR A 239 -2.73 -1.90 21.61
C THR A 239 -2.65 -3.39 21.89
N MET A 240 -3.73 -4.15 21.65
CA MET A 240 -3.73 -5.60 21.87
C MET A 240 -2.84 -6.33 20.86
N THR A 241 -2.91 -5.96 19.58
CA THR A 241 -2.06 -6.54 18.53
C THR A 241 -0.58 -6.24 18.80
N ARG A 242 -0.26 -5.04 19.27
CA ARG A 242 1.09 -4.64 19.69
C ARG A 242 1.61 -5.47 20.88
N LEU A 243 0.78 -5.69 21.90
CA LEU A 243 1.16 -6.52 23.07
C LEU A 243 1.37 -7.98 22.68
N ALA A 244 0.57 -8.49 21.74
CA ALA A 244 0.76 -9.82 21.17
C ALA A 244 2.12 -9.93 20.47
N ALA A 245 2.46 -8.95 19.62
CA ALA A 245 3.77 -8.89 18.95
C ALA A 245 4.95 -8.81 19.93
N GLU A 246 4.84 -7.99 20.97
CA GLU A 246 5.87 -7.86 22.01
C GLU A 246 6.13 -9.18 22.73
N THR A 247 5.06 -9.85 23.12
CA THR A 247 5.11 -11.12 23.86
C THR A 247 5.92 -12.16 23.09
N TYR A 248 5.75 -12.20 21.78
CA TYR A 248 6.47 -13.09 20.88
C TYR A 248 7.92 -12.66 20.66
N LEU A 249 8.17 -11.37 20.39
CA LEU A 249 9.52 -10.85 20.18
C LEU A 249 10.42 -11.03 21.42
N GLU A 250 9.86 -10.86 22.62
CA GLU A 250 10.58 -10.95 23.89
C GLU A 250 10.65 -12.38 24.46
N LYS A 251 9.94 -13.34 23.88
CA LYS A 251 9.89 -14.76 24.32
C LYS A 251 9.59 -14.92 25.82
N LYS A 252 8.67 -14.11 26.36
CA LYS A 252 8.32 -14.10 27.78
C LYS A 252 7.75 -15.45 28.23
N GLU A 253 8.37 -16.05 29.25
CA GLU A 253 7.88 -17.28 29.89
C GLU A 253 6.53 -16.97 30.58
N ASN A 254 5.44 -17.60 30.14
CA ASN A 254 4.02 -17.32 30.49
C ASN A 254 3.34 -16.12 29.81
N GLY A 255 4.01 -15.37 28.94
CA GLY A 255 3.45 -14.15 28.35
C GLY A 255 2.14 -14.37 27.59
N GLN A 256 1.94 -15.55 27.00
CA GLN A 256 0.71 -15.89 26.26
C GLN A 256 -0.54 -15.96 27.15
N LYS A 257 -0.44 -16.52 28.36
CA LYS A 257 -1.56 -16.58 29.32
C LYS A 257 -1.91 -15.20 29.89
N GLU A 258 -0.88 -14.38 30.13
CA GLU A 258 -1.08 -12.99 30.56
C GLU A 258 -1.77 -12.18 29.48
N LEU A 259 -1.34 -12.33 28.22
CA LEU A 259 -1.94 -11.68 27.06
C LEU A 259 -3.42 -12.04 26.89
N GLU A 260 -3.79 -13.32 26.98
CA GLU A 260 -5.19 -13.77 26.92
C GLU A 260 -6.05 -13.07 27.98
N THR A 261 -5.55 -12.98 29.22
CA THR A 261 -6.23 -12.30 30.32
C THR A 261 -6.41 -10.81 30.03
N ILE A 262 -5.39 -10.15 29.49
CA ILE A 262 -5.44 -8.72 29.12
C ILE A 262 -6.44 -8.50 27.98
N ILE A 263 -6.42 -9.34 26.95
CA ILE A 263 -7.36 -9.28 25.81
C ILE A 263 -8.80 -9.36 26.30
N ASP A 264 -9.12 -10.27 27.21
CA ASP A 264 -10.47 -10.41 27.77
C ASP A 264 -10.90 -9.20 28.59
N ILE A 265 -9.99 -8.60 29.35
CA ILE A 265 -10.25 -7.36 30.10
C ILE A 265 -10.54 -6.21 29.12
N PHE A 266 -9.72 -6.05 28.09
CA PHE A 266 -9.88 -4.99 27.10
C PHE A 266 -11.15 -5.18 26.27
N GLU A 267 -11.51 -6.42 25.93
CA GLU A 267 -12.73 -6.69 25.18
C GLU A 267 -13.97 -6.32 26.01
N LYS A 268 -14.01 -6.69 27.30
CA LYS A 268 -15.10 -6.29 28.19
C LYS A 268 -15.22 -4.77 28.36
N ARG A 269 -14.10 -4.04 28.29
CA ARG A 269 -14.06 -2.58 28.52
C ARG A 269 -14.30 -1.75 27.26
N TYR A 270 -13.75 -2.18 26.13
CA TYR A 270 -13.69 -1.40 24.89
C TYR A 270 -14.49 -2.02 23.75
N GLN A 271 -14.82 -3.32 23.81
CA GLN A 271 -15.48 -4.04 22.73
C GLN A 271 -14.71 -3.91 21.42
N PHE A 272 -13.37 -4.04 21.48
CA PHE A 272 -12.50 -3.73 20.36
C PHE A 272 -12.52 -4.82 19.28
N LYS A 273 -12.92 -6.06 19.62
CA LYS A 273 -12.97 -7.17 18.65
C LYS A 273 -13.87 -6.87 17.45
N GLN A 274 -14.89 -6.02 17.63
CA GLN A 274 -15.79 -5.62 16.54
C GLN A 274 -15.14 -4.76 15.45
N VAL A 275 -13.97 -4.18 15.71
CA VAL A 275 -13.22 -3.40 14.71
C VAL A 275 -11.97 -4.12 14.22
N LEU A 276 -11.66 -5.33 14.70
CA LEU A 276 -10.49 -6.06 14.22
C LEU A 276 -10.61 -6.34 12.72
N THR A 277 -9.50 -6.21 12.00
CA THR A 277 -9.38 -6.78 10.66
C THR A 277 -9.30 -8.30 10.76
N GLU A 278 -9.56 -8.99 9.65
CA GLU A 278 -9.42 -10.45 9.63
C GLU A 278 -7.98 -10.87 9.95
N ARG A 279 -6.98 -10.09 9.51
CA ARG A 279 -5.57 -10.33 9.83
C ARG A 279 -5.27 -10.13 11.31
N GLU A 280 -5.74 -9.04 11.92
CA GLU A 280 -5.57 -8.79 13.35
C GLU A 280 -6.27 -9.87 14.19
N LYS A 281 -7.48 -10.27 13.80
CA LYS A 281 -8.24 -11.34 14.47
C LYS A 281 -7.49 -12.67 14.42
N ASN A 282 -7.07 -13.09 13.23
CA ASN A 282 -6.30 -14.32 13.05
C ASN A 282 -5.00 -14.29 13.85
N TYR A 283 -4.33 -13.14 13.89
CA TYR A 283 -3.09 -12.96 14.63
C TYR A 283 -3.29 -12.98 16.16
N LEU A 284 -4.37 -12.39 16.68
CA LEU A 284 -4.67 -12.45 18.11
C LEU A 284 -5.11 -13.86 18.57
N GLU A 285 -5.79 -14.62 17.71
CA GLU A 285 -6.20 -16.00 18.00
C GLU A 285 -5.05 -17.00 17.83
N ASN A 286 -4.22 -16.80 16.81
CA ASN A 286 -3.09 -17.68 16.46
C ASN A 286 -1.86 -16.82 16.12
N PRO A 287 -1.16 -16.28 17.13
CA PRO A 287 -0.05 -15.39 16.84
C PRO A 287 1.14 -16.17 16.25
N SER A 288 1.79 -15.53 15.27
CA SER A 288 2.80 -16.13 14.40
C SER A 288 4.22 -15.77 14.82
N ASP A 289 5.20 -16.63 14.55
CA ASP A 289 6.64 -16.34 14.65
C ASP A 289 7.20 -15.58 13.43
N ASP A 290 6.33 -15.21 12.49
CA ASP A 290 6.65 -14.34 11.36
C ASP A 290 7.20 -12.99 11.84
N LYS A 291 8.50 -12.77 11.62
CA LYS A 291 9.21 -11.57 12.06
C LYS A 291 8.67 -10.31 11.40
N GLU A 292 8.32 -10.35 10.12
CA GLU A 292 7.85 -9.17 9.39
C GLU A 292 6.48 -8.74 9.91
N LEU A 293 5.59 -9.72 10.11
CA LEU A 293 4.26 -9.47 10.69
C LEU A 293 4.34 -8.93 12.12
N ASN A 294 5.22 -9.51 12.95
CA ASN A 294 5.45 -9.04 14.32
C ASN A 294 5.98 -7.60 14.34
N VAL A 295 6.92 -7.27 13.45
CA VAL A 295 7.48 -5.91 13.33
C VAL A 295 6.43 -4.91 12.85
N GLU A 296 5.58 -5.28 11.88
CA GLU A 296 4.50 -4.41 11.41
C GLU A 296 3.52 -4.07 12.54
N PHE A 297 3.02 -5.08 13.27
CA PHE A 297 2.14 -4.86 14.42
C PHE A 297 2.84 -4.18 15.59
N TYR A 298 4.17 -4.28 15.68
CA TYR A 298 4.97 -3.51 16.62
C TYR A 298 4.90 -2.01 16.31
N PHE A 299 5.09 -1.63 15.05
CA PHE A 299 5.10 -0.22 14.63
C PHE A 299 3.70 0.40 14.46
N MET A 300 2.65 -0.41 14.32
CA MET A 300 1.26 0.06 14.34
C MET A 300 0.92 0.92 15.57
N LEU A 301 1.71 0.85 16.65
CA LEU A 301 1.57 1.72 17.82
C LEU A 301 1.64 3.22 17.48
N GLU A 302 2.41 3.60 16.47
CA GLU A 302 2.49 4.98 15.98
C GLU A 302 1.14 5.46 15.41
N ALA A 303 0.37 4.54 14.81
CA ALA A 303 -0.99 4.85 14.40
C ALA A 303 -1.88 5.13 15.62
N ALA A 304 -1.75 4.35 16.70
CA ALA A 304 -2.49 4.61 17.94
C ALA A 304 -2.12 5.95 18.59
N LYS A 305 -0.83 6.34 18.56
CA LYS A 305 -0.36 7.69 18.98
C LYS A 305 -1.11 8.79 18.22
N MET A 306 -1.17 8.68 16.89
CA MET A 306 -1.92 9.64 16.07
C MET A 306 -3.43 9.61 16.31
N LEU A 307 -4.03 8.47 16.64
CA LEU A 307 -5.45 8.40 17.00
C LEU A 307 -5.74 9.05 18.35
N LEU A 308 -4.83 8.94 19.33
CA LEU A 308 -4.91 9.68 20.60
C LEU A 308 -4.85 11.19 20.34
N TRP A 309 -4.02 11.61 19.38
CA TRP A 309 -4.03 12.98 18.90
C TRP A 309 -5.36 13.32 18.20
N VAL A 310 -5.93 12.50 17.33
CA VAL A 310 -7.27 12.81 16.80
C VAL A 310 -8.32 13.02 17.91
N LEU A 311 -8.20 12.32 19.04
CA LEU A 311 -9.07 12.43 20.22
C LEU A 311 -8.73 13.55 21.22
N SER A 312 -7.78 14.43 20.90
CA SER A 312 -7.31 15.53 21.77
C SER A 312 -6.78 15.06 23.13
N VAL A 313 -6.27 13.82 23.21
CA VAL A 313 -5.69 13.25 24.45
C VAL A 313 -4.23 13.67 24.60
N ILE A 314 -3.51 13.75 23.49
CA ILE A 314 -2.11 14.17 23.43
C ILE A 314 -1.92 15.26 22.38
N ASP A 315 -0.86 16.05 22.51
CA ASP A 315 -0.31 16.89 21.45
C ASP A 315 0.87 16.17 20.79
N ILE A 316 1.21 16.56 19.56
CA ILE A 316 2.31 16.00 18.77
C ILE A 316 3.08 17.18 18.19
N GLU A 317 4.38 17.18 18.44
CA GLU A 317 5.35 18.12 17.93
C GLU A 317 6.18 17.49 16.80
N PHE A 318 7.06 18.28 16.18
CA PHE A 318 7.85 17.80 15.05
C PHE A 318 8.83 16.69 15.45
N ASP A 319 9.47 16.82 16.61
CA ASP A 319 10.47 15.86 17.09
C ASP A 319 9.86 14.48 17.40
N ASP A 320 8.54 14.41 17.66
CA ASP A 320 7.81 13.16 17.87
C ASP A 320 7.75 12.27 16.62
N PHE A 321 8.07 12.81 15.44
CA PHE A 321 8.24 12.01 14.21
C PHE A 321 9.60 11.29 14.14
N ASN A 322 10.48 11.49 15.12
CA ASN A 322 11.76 10.79 15.27
C ASN A 322 11.85 9.96 16.56
N ILE A 323 10.81 9.97 17.38
CA ILE A 323 10.77 9.27 18.67
C ILE A 323 9.65 8.22 18.61
N PHE A 324 10.05 6.94 18.67
CA PHE A 324 9.10 5.84 18.72
C PHE A 324 8.20 5.96 19.96
N CYS A 325 6.92 5.67 19.74
CA CYS A 325 5.88 5.67 20.75
C CYS A 325 6.18 4.61 21.82
N ASP A 326 6.17 5.05 23.08
CA ASP A 326 6.17 4.15 24.23
C ASP A 326 4.73 3.69 24.50
N ILE A 327 4.54 2.39 24.73
CA ILE A 327 3.22 1.81 25.03
C ILE A 327 2.61 2.34 26.34
N SER A 328 3.43 2.87 27.25
CA SER A 328 2.98 3.56 28.46
C SER A 328 1.95 4.65 28.17
N ILE A 329 2.10 5.39 27.06
CA ILE A 329 1.17 6.45 26.64
C ILE A 329 -0.27 5.93 26.43
N LEU A 330 -0.40 4.66 26.05
CA LEU A 330 -1.67 3.99 25.81
C LEU A 330 -2.16 3.29 27.08
N THR A 331 -1.26 2.66 27.82
CA THR A 331 -1.65 1.96 29.05
C THR A 331 -2.13 2.93 30.11
N ASP A 332 -1.53 4.11 30.29
CA ASP A 332 -1.99 5.07 31.30
C ASP A 332 -3.39 5.64 30.96
N GLY A 333 -3.70 5.81 29.67
CA GLY A 333 -5.01 6.24 29.19
C GLY A 333 -6.08 5.14 29.25
N LEU A 334 -5.72 3.88 29.00
CA LEU A 334 -6.69 2.79 28.82
C LEU A 334 -6.85 1.87 30.04
N LYS A 335 -5.87 1.81 30.94
CA LYS A 335 -5.75 0.81 32.03
C LYS A 335 -6.81 0.93 33.12
N TYR A 336 -7.48 2.08 33.26
CA TYR A 336 -8.51 2.29 34.28
C TYR A 336 -9.86 2.78 33.75
N ASP A 337 -9.99 2.93 32.43
CA ASP A 337 -11.23 3.38 31.80
C ASP A 337 -11.99 2.25 31.11
N ASN A 338 -13.29 2.45 30.95
CA ASN A 338 -14.10 1.74 29.96
C ASN A 338 -14.39 2.68 28.79
N LEU A 339 -14.89 2.12 27.68
CA LEU A 339 -15.20 2.85 26.46
C LEU A 339 -15.91 4.19 26.75
N LYS A 340 -16.93 4.17 27.62
CA LYS A 340 -17.74 5.36 27.95
C LYS A 340 -17.00 6.38 28.82
N SER A 341 -16.21 5.95 29.79
CA SER A 341 -15.43 6.87 30.64
C SER A 341 -14.28 7.51 29.85
N PHE A 342 -13.58 6.73 29.01
CA PHE A 342 -12.54 7.26 28.13
C PHE A 342 -13.13 8.24 27.12
N ALA A 343 -14.26 7.89 26.46
CA ALA A 343 -14.90 8.77 25.48
C ALA A 343 -15.35 10.13 26.05
N ARG A 344 -15.56 10.26 27.37
CA ARG A 344 -15.88 11.56 28.01
C ARG A 344 -14.67 12.48 28.12
N LYS A 345 -13.45 11.92 28.14
CA LYS A 345 -12.19 12.67 28.18
C LYS A 345 -11.71 13.05 26.77
N CYS A 346 -12.30 12.46 25.74
CA CYS A 346 -11.89 12.65 24.35
C CYS A 346 -12.81 13.63 23.60
N GLU A 347 -12.18 14.53 22.86
CA GLU A 347 -12.82 15.42 21.90
C GLU A 347 -12.14 15.23 20.54
N ILE A 348 -12.93 14.93 19.50
CA ILE A 348 -12.35 14.81 18.16
C ILE A 348 -11.90 16.21 17.71
N ARG A 349 -10.61 16.36 17.39
CA ARG A 349 -10.06 17.60 16.82
C ARG A 349 -10.88 17.98 15.57
N SER A 350 -11.12 19.27 15.35
CA SER A 350 -11.90 19.76 14.19
C SER A 350 -11.39 19.17 12.86
N GLN A 351 -12.29 18.97 11.89
CA GLN A 351 -11.94 18.48 10.55
C GLN A 351 -10.75 19.25 9.96
N ASN A 352 -10.77 20.59 10.00
CA ASN A 352 -9.67 21.41 9.49
C ASN A 352 -8.33 21.09 10.16
N LYS A 353 -8.30 20.96 11.49
CA LYS A 353 -7.07 20.60 12.22
C LYS A 353 -6.55 19.21 11.85
N ILE A 354 -7.44 18.23 11.65
CA ILE A 354 -7.06 16.87 11.21
C ILE A 354 -6.49 16.92 9.79
N LEU A 355 -7.17 17.60 8.86
CA LEU A 355 -6.73 17.69 7.48
C LEU A 355 -5.44 18.51 7.33
N ASP A 356 -5.27 19.57 8.11
CA ASP A 356 -4.03 20.36 8.16
C ASP A 356 -2.84 19.48 8.54
N MET A 357 -3.00 18.63 9.55
CA MET A 357 -1.95 17.67 9.93
C MET A 357 -1.75 16.61 8.85
N LEU A 358 -2.82 16.08 8.25
CA LEU A 358 -2.72 15.09 7.19
C LEU A 358 -1.95 15.62 5.97
N ASP A 359 -2.27 16.84 5.52
CA ASP A 359 -1.55 17.50 4.42
C ASP A 359 -0.10 17.79 4.79
N TYR A 360 0.16 18.24 6.03
CA TYR A 360 1.53 18.48 6.49
C TYR A 360 2.38 17.20 6.47
N ILE A 361 1.87 16.10 7.03
CA ILE A 361 2.57 14.81 7.08
C ILE A 361 2.71 14.23 5.65
N TYR A 362 1.73 14.43 4.77
CA TYR A 362 1.84 14.03 3.37
C TYR A 362 2.98 14.76 2.65
N ARG A 363 3.10 16.07 2.83
CA ARG A 363 4.20 16.86 2.25
C ARG A 363 5.54 16.56 2.91
N LEU A 364 5.55 16.29 4.22
CA LEU A 364 6.74 15.86 4.95
C LEU A 364 7.25 14.53 4.41
N ASN A 365 6.36 13.60 4.05
CA ASN A 365 6.71 12.34 3.40
C ASN A 365 7.41 12.57 2.06
N TRP A 366 6.86 13.46 1.21
CA TRP A 366 7.52 13.85 -0.03
C TRP A 366 8.90 14.48 0.20
N ALA A 367 9.00 15.41 1.16
CA ALA A 367 10.27 16.06 1.50
C ALA A 367 11.32 15.06 2.02
N ASN A 368 10.89 14.05 2.78
CA ASN A 368 11.76 12.99 3.28
C ASN A 368 12.39 12.20 2.12
N VAL A 369 11.58 11.86 1.11
CA VAL A 369 12.02 11.19 -0.12
C VAL A 369 13.01 12.04 -0.90
N GLU A 370 12.76 13.35 -1.05
CA GLU A 370 13.68 14.26 -1.75
C GLU A 370 15.03 14.39 -1.03
N ILE A 371 15.06 14.48 0.30
CA ILE A 371 16.30 14.54 1.08
C ILE A 371 17.10 13.23 0.94
N LYS A 372 16.42 12.08 0.91
CA LYS A 372 17.08 10.79 0.66
C LYS A 372 17.62 10.68 -0.78
N LEU A 373 16.94 11.26 -1.77
CA LEU A 373 17.44 11.37 -3.15
C LEU A 373 18.73 12.20 -3.26
N GLU A 374 19.00 13.08 -2.28
CA GLU A 374 20.24 13.84 -2.17
C GLU A 374 21.33 13.13 -1.33
N GLY A 375 21.08 11.91 -0.85
CA GLY A 375 22.03 11.08 -0.11
C GLY A 375 22.07 11.32 1.41
N TYR A 376 21.09 12.04 1.95
CA TYR A 376 20.95 12.26 3.39
C TYR A 376 20.06 11.19 4.05
N ALA A 377 20.14 11.07 5.38
CA ALA A 377 19.44 10.03 6.15
C ALA A 377 17.90 10.19 6.21
N GLY A 378 17.37 11.36 5.85
CA GLY A 378 15.96 11.73 6.01
C GLY A 378 15.78 12.88 7.01
N ILE A 379 14.59 13.46 7.01
CA ILE A 379 14.14 14.53 7.92
C ILE A 379 13.51 13.92 9.19
N VAL A 380 12.71 12.87 8.99
CA VAL A 380 11.96 12.16 10.03
C VAL A 380 11.98 10.66 9.81
N ASN A 381 11.64 9.88 10.84
CA ASN A 381 11.56 8.43 10.74
C ASN A 381 10.38 8.00 9.84
N GLU A 382 10.66 7.20 8.81
CA GLU A 382 9.67 6.81 7.79
C GLU A 382 8.60 5.87 8.33
N SER A 383 8.96 4.98 9.25
CA SER A 383 8.00 4.07 9.88
C SER A 383 6.99 4.87 10.71
N ILE A 384 7.47 5.81 11.54
CA ILE A 384 6.60 6.70 12.33
C ILE A 384 5.70 7.51 11.39
N LEU A 385 6.27 8.07 10.33
CA LEU A 385 5.55 8.88 9.37
C LEU A 385 4.45 8.07 8.65
N TYR A 386 4.77 6.86 8.20
CA TYR A 386 3.84 5.97 7.50
C TYR A 386 2.63 5.63 8.38
N PHE A 387 2.85 5.10 9.58
CA PHE A 387 1.74 4.73 10.47
C PHE A 387 0.96 5.94 10.97
N SER A 388 1.64 7.09 11.10
CA SER A 388 0.96 8.35 11.42
C SER A 388 0.00 8.78 10.31
N ARG A 389 0.42 8.69 9.05
CA ARG A 389 -0.44 8.93 7.88
C ARG A 389 -1.58 7.92 7.83
N LEU A 390 -1.28 6.64 8.06
CA LEU A 390 -2.28 5.57 8.05
C LEU A 390 -3.43 5.85 9.03
N ALA A 391 -3.12 6.30 10.24
CA ALA A 391 -4.12 6.69 11.22
C ALA A 391 -5.00 7.86 10.73
N LEU A 392 -4.39 8.94 10.23
CA LEU A 392 -5.14 10.11 9.78
C LEU A 392 -5.98 9.84 8.53
N GLU A 393 -5.41 9.15 7.54
CA GLU A 393 -6.12 8.75 6.32
C GLU A 393 -7.27 7.79 6.62
N TRP A 394 -7.08 6.89 7.59
CA TRP A 394 -8.15 6.04 8.08
C TRP A 394 -9.27 6.85 8.74
N VAL A 395 -8.95 7.81 9.62
CA VAL A 395 -9.92 8.64 10.35
C VAL A 395 -10.83 9.43 9.42
N VAL A 396 -10.31 9.93 8.30
CA VAL A 396 -11.06 10.78 7.36
C VAL A 396 -11.82 10.00 6.29
N GLN A 397 -11.69 8.66 6.25
CA GLN A 397 -12.34 7.78 5.27
C GLN A 397 -13.25 6.74 5.95
N ASP A 398 -14.26 7.20 6.69
CA ASP A 398 -15.22 6.28 7.36
C ASP A 398 -15.86 5.29 6.38
N GLY A 399 -16.02 4.04 6.84
CA GLY A 399 -16.52 2.91 6.04
C GLY A 399 -15.44 1.98 5.47
N LYS A 400 -14.17 2.40 5.41
CA LYS A 400 -13.05 1.53 5.00
C LYS A 400 -12.42 0.78 6.19
N SER A 401 -11.90 -0.42 5.97
CA SER A 401 -10.96 -1.05 6.92
C SER A 401 -9.63 -0.28 6.93
N ILE A 402 -8.86 -0.37 8.02
CA ILE A 402 -7.51 0.23 8.05
C ILE A 402 -6.57 -0.41 7.02
N GLU A 403 -6.79 -1.68 6.69
CA GLU A 403 -6.05 -2.42 5.66
C GLU A 403 -6.46 -2.06 4.23
N GLU A 404 -7.61 -1.41 4.05
CA GLU A 404 -8.05 -0.89 2.75
C GLU A 404 -7.52 0.53 2.47
N ILE A 405 -6.85 1.15 3.45
CA ILE A 405 -6.25 2.46 3.27
C ILE A 405 -4.95 2.32 2.50
N ILE A 406 -4.90 2.94 1.34
CA ILE A 406 -3.72 2.97 0.48
C ILE A 406 -2.97 4.27 0.75
N ILE A 407 -1.79 4.17 1.34
CA ILE A 407 -0.92 5.33 1.56
C ILE A 407 -0.19 5.67 0.28
N HIS A 408 -0.60 6.78 -0.31
CA HIS A 408 0.02 7.37 -1.48
C HIS A 408 1.35 8.03 -1.10
N THR A 409 2.48 7.57 -1.64
CA THR A 409 3.78 8.25 -1.49
C THR A 409 3.96 9.43 -2.41
#